data_AF-A0A345GUL7-F1
#
_entry.id   AF-A0A345GUL7-F1
#
_cell.length_a   1.000
_cell.length_b   1.000
_cell.length_c   1.000
_cell.angle_alpha   90.00
_cell.angle_beta   90.00
_cell.angle_gamma   90.00
#
_symmetry.space_group_name_H-M   'P 1'
#
loop_
_entity.id
_entity.type
_entity.pdbx_description
1 polymer ?
#
loop_
_entity_poly.entity_id
_entity_poly.type
_entity_poly.pdbx_seq_one_letter_code
_entity_poly.pdbx_strand_id
1 'polypeptide(L)'
;MKYFYLSFLLLLLSCHRTTKEEYLGEYQNFIKRIKSNWASYSEKDWSRETVLYETYSKIDYKKFKNQLTMSEKIRVHRYDFAFHLYKGDISIKKILSGEYNAIFKEFAYEFKEILKELLKFPADIRIQSLLKIVDQLIE
;
A
#
# COMPACT_ATOMS: atom_id res chain seq x y z
N MET A 1 14.47 -11.00 34.11
CA MET A 1 13.64 -11.20 32.90
C MET A 1 13.09 -9.92 32.25
N LYS A 2 12.91 -8.80 32.98
CA LYS A 2 12.39 -7.53 32.39
C LYS A 2 13.27 -6.94 31.26
N TYR A 3 14.60 -7.05 31.38
CA TYR A 3 15.54 -6.48 30.41
C TYR A 3 15.68 -7.29 29.10
N PHE A 4 15.25 -8.55 29.09
CA PHE A 4 15.34 -9.42 27.89
C PHE A 4 14.30 -9.00 26.84
N TYR A 5 13.10 -8.62 27.27
CA TYR A 5 12.07 -8.07 26.39
C TYR A 5 12.43 -6.67 25.87
N LEU A 6 13.15 -5.87 26.67
CA LEU A 6 13.64 -4.55 26.26
C LEU A 6 14.75 -4.66 25.20
N SER A 7 15.64 -5.65 25.35
CA SER A 7 16.69 -5.97 24.37
C SER A 7 16.13 -6.50 23.04
N PHE A 8 15.11 -7.37 23.08
CA PHE A 8 14.44 -7.84 21.86
C PHE A 8 13.66 -6.71 21.15
N LEU A 9 13.09 -5.77 21.92
CA LEU A 9 12.45 -4.56 21.38
C LEU A 9 13.47 -3.62 20.70
N LEU A 10 14.69 -3.51 21.26
CA LEU A 10 15.79 -2.71 20.69
C LEU A 10 16.39 -3.35 19.42
N LEU A 11 16.43 -4.69 19.33
CA LEU A 11 16.90 -5.41 18.14
C LEU A 11 15.93 -5.28 16.95
N LEU A 12 14.64 -5.04 17.19
CA LEU A 12 13.67 -4.72 16.13
C LEU A 12 13.80 -3.27 15.64
N LEU A 13 14.45 -2.39 16.40
CA LEU A 13 14.66 -0.98 16.06
C LEU A 13 15.98 -0.74 15.30
N SER A 14 16.89 -1.72 15.24
CA SER A 14 18.24 -1.55 14.69
C SER A 14 18.45 -2.09 13.28
N CYS A 15 17.44 -2.68 12.63
CA CYS A 15 17.51 -2.98 11.19
C CYS A 15 17.23 -1.69 10.41
N HIS A 16 18.23 -0.81 10.36
CA HIS A 16 18.13 0.42 9.61
C HIS A 16 18.40 0.10 8.14
N ARG A 17 17.38 0.19 7.27
CA ARG A 17 17.55 -0.11 5.84
C ARG A 17 18.61 0.78 5.24
N THR A 18 19.52 0.17 4.51
CA THR A 18 20.68 0.82 3.91
C THR A 18 20.44 1.23 2.47
N THR A 19 19.53 0.53 1.78
CA THR A 19 19.20 0.76 0.35
C THR A 19 17.70 0.96 0.12
N LYS A 20 17.37 1.60 -1.01
CA LYS A 20 15.98 1.79 -1.48
C LYS A 20 15.31 0.44 -1.75
N GLU A 21 16.05 -0.50 -2.34
CA GLU A 21 15.60 -1.83 -2.72
C GLU A 21 15.22 -2.66 -1.48
N GLU A 22 16.05 -2.61 -0.44
CA GLU A 22 15.78 -3.23 0.86
C GLU A 22 14.52 -2.63 1.49
N TYR A 23 14.39 -1.31 1.51
CA TYR A 23 13.17 -0.63 1.99
C TYR A 23 11.90 -1.12 1.27
N LEU A 24 11.91 -1.12 -0.07
CA LEU A 24 10.74 -1.51 -0.87
C LEU A 24 10.39 -3.00 -0.68
N GLY A 25 11.41 -3.86 -0.60
CA GLY A 25 11.24 -5.30 -0.38
C GLY A 25 10.69 -5.61 1.02
N GLU A 26 11.24 -4.99 2.06
CA GLU A 26 10.78 -5.19 3.43
C GLU A 26 9.39 -4.62 3.67
N TYR A 27 9.08 -3.44 3.13
CA TYR A 27 7.73 -2.88 3.24
C TYR A 27 6.69 -3.77 2.51
N GLN A 28 7.07 -4.35 1.37
CA GLN A 28 6.22 -5.34 0.70
C GLN A 28 5.94 -6.56 1.59
N ASN A 29 7.00 -7.11 2.19
CA ASN A 29 6.90 -8.30 3.04
C ASN A 29 6.09 -8.01 4.31
N PHE A 30 6.25 -6.81 4.87
CA PHE A 30 5.42 -6.28 5.95
C PHE A 30 3.93 -6.33 5.56
N ILE A 31 3.54 -5.72 4.43
CA ILE A 31 2.14 -5.71 3.99
C ILE A 31 1.61 -7.12 3.70
N LYS A 32 2.42 -8.00 3.10
CA LYS A 32 2.05 -9.42 2.91
C LYS A 32 1.75 -10.12 4.23
N ARG A 33 2.55 -9.85 5.27
CA ARG A 33 2.30 -10.39 6.62
C ARG A 33 1.00 -9.84 7.20
N ILE A 34 0.75 -8.53 7.12
CA ILE A 34 -0.52 -7.94 7.56
C ILE A 34 -1.70 -8.62 6.85
N LYS A 35 -1.67 -8.70 5.51
CA LYS A 35 -2.70 -9.36 4.70
C LYS A 35 -2.99 -10.80 5.14
N SER A 36 -1.98 -11.53 5.62
CA SER A 36 -2.15 -12.94 6.00
C SER A 36 -2.72 -13.13 7.41
N ASN A 37 -2.57 -12.13 8.29
CA ASN A 37 -2.84 -12.29 9.72
C ASN A 37 -3.86 -11.31 10.30
N TRP A 38 -4.24 -10.25 9.56
CA TRP A 38 -5.05 -9.13 10.07
C TRP A 38 -6.32 -9.55 10.81
N ALA A 39 -7.01 -10.58 10.33
CA ALA A 39 -8.26 -11.07 10.93
C ALA A 39 -8.08 -11.69 12.32
N SER A 40 -6.85 -12.10 12.67
CA SER A 40 -6.50 -12.71 13.97
C SER A 40 -5.78 -11.76 14.92
N TYR A 41 -5.48 -10.53 14.49
CA TYR A 41 -4.72 -9.58 15.30
C TYR A 41 -5.55 -9.04 16.47
N SER A 42 -4.95 -9.12 17.66
CA SER A 42 -5.44 -8.38 18.83
C SER A 42 -5.08 -6.89 18.74
N GLU A 43 -5.65 -6.07 19.61
CA GLU A 43 -5.27 -4.66 19.73
C GLU A 43 -3.77 -4.48 20.00
N LYS A 44 -3.17 -5.38 20.78
CA LYS A 44 -1.74 -5.37 21.09
C LYS A 44 -0.90 -5.67 19.83
N ASP A 45 -1.36 -6.58 18.98
CA ASP A 45 -0.69 -6.86 17.72
C ASP A 45 -0.79 -5.65 16.79
N TRP A 46 -1.98 -5.05 16.67
CA TRP A 46 -2.17 -3.82 15.89
C TRP A 46 -1.31 -2.65 16.38
N SER A 47 -1.12 -2.52 17.69
CA SER A 47 -0.21 -1.51 18.28
C SER A 47 1.23 -1.73 17.80
N ARG A 48 1.73 -2.98 17.86
CA ARG A 48 3.07 -3.32 17.38
C ARG A 48 3.22 -3.10 15.87
N GLU A 49 2.26 -3.58 15.09
CA GLU A 49 2.29 -3.45 13.64
C GLU A 49 2.16 -1.98 13.19
N THR A 50 1.47 -1.13 13.96
CA THR A 50 1.40 0.32 13.71
C THR A 50 2.78 0.98 13.89
N VAL A 51 3.57 0.59 14.89
CA VAL A 51 4.93 1.15 15.07
C VAL A 51 5.83 0.80 13.88
N LEU A 52 5.77 -0.46 13.40
CA LEU A 52 6.51 -0.89 12.22
C LEU A 52 6.03 -0.14 10.97
N TYR A 53 4.71 0.00 10.81
CA TYR A 53 4.12 0.78 9.73
C TYR A 53 4.61 2.24 9.72
N GLU A 54 4.66 2.92 10.86
CA GLU A 54 5.15 4.30 10.93
C GLU A 54 6.64 4.40 10.57
N THR A 55 7.42 3.38 10.91
CA THR A 55 8.81 3.29 10.48
C THR A 55 8.90 3.26 8.95
N TYR A 56 8.13 2.40 8.28
CA TYR A 56 8.14 2.30 6.81
C TYR A 56 7.54 3.53 6.11
N SER A 57 6.36 3.99 6.56
CA SER A 57 5.57 5.03 5.89
C SER A 57 6.10 6.44 6.12
N LYS A 58 6.77 6.70 7.25
CA LYS A 58 7.27 8.03 7.61
C LYS A 58 8.79 8.09 7.58
N ILE A 59 9.46 7.25 8.37
CA ILE A 59 10.92 7.36 8.58
C ILE A 59 11.67 6.93 7.31
N ASP A 60 11.45 5.70 6.86
CA ASP A 60 12.15 5.14 5.71
C ASP A 60 11.70 5.82 4.40
N TYR A 61 10.40 6.12 4.26
CA TYR A 61 9.91 6.91 3.14
C TYR A 61 10.60 8.28 3.05
N LYS A 62 10.72 9.03 4.16
CA LYS A 62 11.42 10.33 4.16
C LYS A 62 12.87 10.20 3.72
N LYS A 63 13.54 9.10 4.08
CA LYS A 63 14.92 8.79 3.71
C LYS A 63 15.08 8.50 2.21
N PHE A 64 14.18 7.69 1.64
CA PHE A 64 14.33 7.18 0.27
C PHE A 64 13.46 7.89 -0.79
N LYS A 65 12.50 8.75 -0.42
CA LYS A 65 11.51 9.35 -1.34
C LYS A 65 12.09 10.03 -2.58
N ASN A 66 13.30 10.59 -2.49
CA ASN A 66 13.96 11.27 -3.59
C ASN A 66 14.65 10.30 -4.57
N GLN A 67 14.85 9.06 -4.16
CA GLN A 67 15.43 7.98 -4.97
C GLN A 67 14.35 7.10 -5.63
N LEU A 68 13.09 7.24 -5.19
CA LEU A 68 11.95 6.50 -5.75
C LEU A 68 11.54 7.08 -7.10
N THR A 69 11.41 6.19 -8.08
CA THR A 69 10.69 6.46 -9.33
C THR A 69 9.20 6.69 -9.07
N MET A 70 8.48 7.21 -10.06
CA MET A 70 7.03 7.42 -9.93
C MET A 70 6.28 6.11 -9.62
N SER A 71 6.62 5.02 -10.32
CA SER A 71 6.02 3.70 -10.08
C SER A 71 6.29 3.20 -8.65
N GLU A 72 7.52 3.39 -8.14
CA GLU A 72 7.85 3.01 -6.76
C GLU A 72 7.10 3.85 -5.72
N LYS A 73 6.87 5.15 -5.98
CA LYS A 73 6.04 6.00 -5.10
C LYS A 73 4.59 5.54 -5.05
N ILE A 74 4.01 5.20 -6.20
CA ILE A 74 2.65 4.66 -6.27
C ILE A 74 2.58 3.33 -5.51
N ARG A 75 3.59 2.47 -5.67
CA ARG A 75 3.70 1.22 -4.93
C ARG A 75 3.76 1.43 -3.41
N VAL A 76 4.47 2.44 -2.94
CA VAL A 76 4.48 2.83 -1.51
C VAL A 76 3.09 3.31 -1.07
N HIS A 77 2.38 4.12 -1.89
CA HIS A 77 1.01 4.52 -1.57
C HIS A 77 0.05 3.32 -1.52
N ARG A 78 0.23 2.31 -2.38
CA ARG A 78 -0.52 1.05 -2.29
C ARG A 78 -0.29 0.31 -0.98
N TYR A 79 0.92 0.38 -0.43
CA TYR A 79 1.22 -0.19 0.88
C TYR A 79 0.54 0.58 2.03
N ASP A 80 0.52 1.91 1.97
CA ASP A 80 -0.23 2.77 2.90
C ASP A 80 -1.72 2.42 2.91
N PHE A 81 -2.34 2.41 1.73
CA PHE A 81 -3.74 2.05 1.56
C PHE A 81 -4.04 0.65 2.08
N ALA A 82 -3.22 -0.34 1.73
CA ALA A 82 -3.42 -1.73 2.16
C ALA A 82 -3.34 -1.87 3.69
N PHE A 83 -2.38 -1.20 4.34
CA PHE A 83 -2.29 -1.23 5.80
C PHE A 83 -3.57 -0.69 6.44
N HIS A 84 -4.02 0.49 6.00
CA HIS A 84 -5.22 1.11 6.54
C HIS A 84 -6.49 0.29 6.25
N LEU A 85 -6.57 -0.36 5.08
CA LEU A 85 -7.66 -1.27 4.74
C LEU A 85 -7.76 -2.43 5.74
N TYR A 86 -6.64 -3.14 5.97
CA TYR A 86 -6.64 -4.30 6.86
C TYR A 86 -6.81 -3.94 8.34
N LYS A 87 -6.35 -2.75 8.74
CA LYS A 87 -6.57 -2.22 10.09
C LYS A 87 -8.01 -1.78 10.32
N GLY A 88 -8.77 -1.53 9.24
CA GLY A 88 -10.15 -1.07 9.33
C GLY A 88 -10.29 0.42 9.61
N ASP A 89 -9.28 1.24 9.32
CA ASP A 89 -9.26 2.69 9.55
C ASP A 89 -9.24 3.51 8.25
N ILE A 90 -9.63 2.89 7.13
CA ILE A 90 -10.06 3.63 5.94
C ILE A 90 -11.34 4.38 6.28
N SER A 91 -11.27 5.70 6.17
CA SER A 91 -12.45 6.55 6.23
C SER A 91 -12.80 7.05 4.83
N ILE A 92 -14.10 7.20 4.57
CA ILE A 92 -14.61 7.85 3.36
C ILE A 92 -13.97 9.24 3.18
N LYS A 93 -13.66 9.94 4.29
CA LYS A 93 -12.98 11.24 4.26
C LYS A 93 -11.56 11.16 3.65
N LYS A 94 -10.77 10.13 3.95
CA LYS A 94 -9.44 9.92 3.33
C LYS A 94 -9.52 9.53 1.85
N ILE A 95 -10.58 8.82 1.46
CA ILE A 95 -10.84 8.52 0.05
C ILE A 95 -11.20 9.82 -0.70
N LEU A 96 -12.14 10.60 -0.14
CA LEU A 96 -12.61 11.85 -0.76
C LEU A 96 -11.58 12.99 -0.73
N SER A 97 -10.59 12.97 0.18
CA SER A 97 -9.49 13.95 0.19
C SER A 97 -8.54 13.79 -1.00
N GLY A 98 -8.65 12.70 -1.75
CA GLY A 98 -7.80 12.41 -2.89
C GLY A 98 -6.42 11.85 -2.53
N GLU A 99 -6.18 11.52 -1.26
CA GLU A 99 -4.93 10.92 -0.77
C GLU A 99 -4.58 9.62 -1.51
N TYR A 100 -5.60 8.90 -1.97
CA TYR A 100 -5.47 7.65 -2.72
C TYR A 100 -5.72 7.79 -4.24
N ASN A 101 -5.91 9.01 -4.76
CA ASN A 101 -6.21 9.22 -6.18
C ASN A 101 -5.14 8.65 -7.10
N ALA A 102 -3.86 8.76 -6.75
CA ALA A 102 -2.78 8.18 -7.56
C ALA A 102 -2.87 6.65 -7.65
N ILE A 103 -3.29 5.98 -6.56
CA ILE A 103 -3.51 4.53 -6.53
C ILE A 103 -4.71 4.16 -7.39
N PHE A 104 -5.84 4.86 -7.20
CA PHE A 104 -7.05 4.60 -7.97
C PHE A 104 -6.85 4.89 -9.46
N LYS A 105 -6.08 5.91 -9.82
CA LYS A 105 -5.70 6.18 -11.21
C LYS A 105 -4.83 5.06 -11.77
N GLU A 106 -3.82 4.57 -11.05
CA GLU A 106 -3.03 3.41 -11.50
C GLU A 106 -3.93 2.17 -11.72
N PHE A 107 -4.80 1.86 -10.77
CA PHE A 107 -5.76 0.75 -10.91
C PHE A 107 -6.71 0.95 -12.09
N ALA A 108 -7.21 2.17 -12.29
CA ALA A 108 -8.05 2.51 -13.42
C ALA A 108 -7.29 2.34 -14.75
N TYR A 109 -6.01 2.71 -14.83
CA TYR A 109 -5.16 2.44 -15.99
C TYR A 109 -4.96 0.94 -16.23
N GLU A 110 -4.62 0.15 -15.20
CA GLU A 110 -4.50 -1.31 -15.32
C GLU A 110 -5.81 -1.94 -15.82
N PHE A 111 -6.94 -1.54 -15.24
CA PHE A 111 -8.26 -2.03 -15.63
C PHE A 111 -8.66 -1.60 -17.05
N LYS A 112 -8.29 -0.37 -17.47
CA LYS A 112 -8.50 0.14 -18.83
C LYS A 112 -7.79 -0.73 -19.86
N GLU A 113 -6.56 -1.16 -19.60
CA GLU A 113 -5.82 -2.04 -20.52
C GLU A 113 -6.48 -3.42 -20.64
N ILE A 114 -6.96 -4.00 -19.54
CA ILE A 114 -7.74 -5.25 -19.57
C ILE A 114 -9.00 -5.07 -20.42
N LEU A 115 -9.74 -3.98 -20.23
CA LEU A 115 -10.94 -3.69 -21.02
C LEU A 115 -10.64 -3.53 -22.51
N LYS A 116 -9.53 -2.88 -22.88
CA LYS A 116 -9.07 -2.77 -24.29
C LYS A 116 -8.73 -4.12 -24.90
N GLU A 117 -8.13 -5.04 -24.14
CA GLU A 117 -7.88 -6.39 -24.61
C GLU A 117 -9.18 -7.15 -24.85
N LEU A 118 -10.16 -7.01 -23.96
CA LEU A 118 -11.46 -7.66 -24.10
C LEU A 118 -12.30 -7.08 -25.26
N LEU A 119 -12.09 -5.83 -25.65
CA LEU A 119 -12.71 -5.22 -26.84
C LEU A 119 -12.21 -5.81 -28.18
N LYS A 120 -11.13 -6.61 -28.17
CA LYS A 120 -10.69 -7.36 -29.36
C LYS A 120 -11.62 -8.53 -29.68
N PHE A 121 -12.48 -8.92 -28.75
CA PHE A 121 -13.58 -9.86 -28.96
C PHE A 121 -14.84 -9.08 -29.36
N PRO A 122 -15.74 -9.64 -30.20
CA PRO A 122 -16.86 -8.90 -30.79
C PRO A 122 -17.65 -8.10 -29.75
N ALA A 123 -17.87 -6.83 -30.10
CA ALA A 123 -18.21 -5.72 -29.21
C ALA A 123 -19.32 -6.05 -28.19
N ASP A 124 -18.91 -6.30 -26.96
CA ASP A 124 -19.81 -6.33 -25.82
C ASP A 124 -20.07 -4.89 -25.34
N ILE A 125 -21.30 -4.41 -25.52
CA ILE A 125 -21.76 -3.07 -25.13
C ILE A 125 -21.51 -2.75 -23.64
N ARG A 126 -21.40 -3.79 -22.80
CA ARG A 126 -21.06 -3.67 -21.37
C ARG A 126 -19.61 -3.23 -21.17
N ILE A 127 -18.69 -3.73 -22.00
CA ILE A 127 -17.26 -3.40 -21.93
C ILE A 127 -17.02 -1.96 -22.38
N GLN A 128 -17.71 -1.49 -23.42
CA GLN A 128 -17.64 -0.09 -23.83
C GLN A 128 -18.17 0.88 -22.77
N SER A 129 -19.26 0.50 -22.09
CA SER A 129 -19.81 1.30 -20.99
C SER A 129 -18.84 1.37 -19.80
N LEU A 130 -18.19 0.25 -19.45
CA LEU A 130 -17.17 0.21 -18.41
C LEU A 130 -15.94 1.06 -18.78
N LEU A 131 -15.50 1.04 -20.04
CA LEU A 131 -14.37 1.85 -20.50
C LEU A 131 -14.62 3.36 -20.28
N LYS A 132 -15.83 3.83 -20.57
CA LYS A 132 -16.23 5.24 -20.34
C LYS A 132 -16.20 5.64 -18.87
N ILE A 133 -16.67 4.76 -17.98
CA ILE A 133 -16.64 5.01 -16.52
C ILE A 133 -15.19 5.10 -16.04
N VAL A 134 -14.33 4.22 -16.55
CA VAL A 134 -12.90 4.21 -16.22
C VAL A 134 -12.21 5.48 -16.73
N ASP A 135 -12.55 5.95 -17.94
CA ASP A 135 -12.03 7.21 -18.47
C ASP A 135 -12.39 8.41 -17.58
N GLN A 136 -13.61 8.47 -17.04
CA GLN A 136 -14.04 9.51 -16.10
C GLN A 136 -13.31 9.48 -14.75
N LEU A 137 -12.79 8.32 -14.33
CA LEU A 137 -12.00 8.19 -13.10
C LEU A 137 -10.53 8.60 -13.29
N ILE A 138 -10.07 8.67 -14.55
CA ILE A 138 -8.68 8.99 -14.90
C ILE A 138 -8.49 10.48 -15.19
N GLU A 139 -9.53 11.20 -15.64
CA GLU A 139 -9.55 12.68 -15.77
C GLU A 139 -9.22 13.39 -14.44
#